data_AF-A0A0B2REM5-F1
#
_entry.id   AF-A0A0B2REM5-F1
#
_cell.length_a   1.000
_cell.length_b   1.000
_cell.length_c   1.000
_cell.angle_alpha   90.00
_cell.angle_beta   90.00
_cell.angle_gamma   90.00
#
_symmetry.space_group_name_H-M   'P 1'
#
loop_
_entity.id
_entity.type
_entity.pdbx_description
1 polymer ?
#
loop_
_entity_poly.entity_id
_entity_poly.type
_entity_poly.pdbx_seq_one_letter_code
_entity_poly.pdbx_strand_id
1 'polypeptide(L)'
;MLAEKMQKHGANGWLVNTGRSGGSYGCGNRIKLSYMRKIIDAIHSGSLLDAKYKKTEIFGLESPNKVEGVPSEILEPENTWLDKQAYKDTLLELAGLFNKIFETFTIGENNQMIEEILAAGPIIGDA
;
A
#
# COMPACT_ATOMS: atom_id res chain seq x y z
N MET A 1 4.09 8.57 19.91
CA MET A 1 3.09 9.39 19.17
C MET A 1 2.77 8.76 17.78
N LEU A 2 1.58 9.02 17.22
CA LEU A 2 0.81 8.20 16.24
C LEU A 2 0.49 6.76 16.72
N ALA A 3 1.47 5.87 16.82
CA ALA A 3 1.25 4.47 17.22
C ALA A 3 0.48 4.36 18.55
N GLU A 4 0.93 5.09 19.57
CA GLU A 4 0.25 5.20 20.87
C GLU A 4 -1.19 5.72 20.76
N LYS A 5 -1.45 6.69 19.87
CA LYS A 5 -2.80 7.26 19.69
C LYS A 5 -3.72 6.27 19.00
N MET A 6 -3.21 5.54 17.99
CA MET A 6 -3.97 4.50 17.32
C MET A 6 -4.32 3.38 18.27
N GLN A 7 -3.36 2.90 19.07
CA GLN A 7 -3.59 1.89 20.11
C GLN A 7 -4.60 2.35 21.17
N LYS A 8 -4.44 3.58 21.69
CA LYS A 8 -5.34 4.15 22.72
C LYS A 8 -6.79 4.26 22.24
N HIS A 9 -7.00 4.54 20.96
CA HIS A 9 -8.33 4.81 20.41
C HIS A 9 -8.87 3.68 19.52
N GLY A 10 -8.14 2.57 19.36
CA GLY A 10 -8.53 1.47 18.48
C GLY A 10 -8.67 1.88 17.01
N ALA A 11 -7.86 2.83 16.53
CA ALA A 11 -7.97 3.38 15.19
C ALA A 11 -7.30 2.49 14.15
N ASN A 12 -7.95 2.29 13.01
CA ASN A 12 -7.42 1.55 11.86
C ASN A 12 -6.64 2.49 10.92
N GLY A 13 -5.46 2.05 10.46
CA GLY A 13 -4.65 2.76 9.47
C GLY A 13 -4.92 2.25 8.05
N TRP A 14 -5.12 3.17 7.10
CA TRP A 14 -5.37 2.83 5.69
C TRP A 14 -4.38 3.58 4.78
N LEU A 15 -3.77 2.86 3.83
CA LEU A 15 -2.98 3.44 2.76
C LEU A 15 -3.82 3.44 1.47
N VAL A 16 -4.12 4.63 0.95
CA VAL A 16 -5.00 4.77 -0.21
C VAL A 16 -4.27 5.51 -1.34
N ASN A 17 -4.02 4.82 -2.45
CA ASN A 17 -3.42 5.43 -3.65
C ASN A 17 -4.46 6.30 -4.38
N THR A 18 -4.25 7.62 -4.41
CA THR A 18 -5.08 8.59 -5.16
C THR A 18 -4.48 9.02 -6.49
N GLY A 19 -3.36 8.38 -6.88
CA GLY A 19 -2.55 8.70 -8.04
C GLY A 19 -3.02 8.00 -9.32
N ARG A 20 -2.05 7.41 -10.03
CA ARG A 20 -2.27 6.68 -11.30
C ARG A 20 -2.22 5.18 -11.06
N SER A 21 -2.87 4.44 -11.96
CA SER A 21 -2.83 2.98 -12.07
C SER A 21 -2.67 2.59 -13.55
N GLY A 22 -2.21 1.38 -13.83
CA GLY A 22 -2.09 0.85 -15.20
C GLY A 22 -0.86 1.28 -15.99
N GLY A 23 0.21 1.69 -15.32
CA GLY A 23 1.48 2.02 -15.96
C GLY A 23 2.28 3.07 -15.18
N SER A 24 3.56 3.19 -15.54
CA SER A 24 4.44 4.25 -15.06
C SER A 24 3.94 5.62 -15.52
N TYR A 25 4.59 6.68 -15.02
CA TYR A 25 4.25 8.06 -15.40
C TYR A 25 4.28 8.22 -16.93
N GLY A 26 3.14 8.62 -17.50
CA GLY A 26 2.96 8.78 -18.95
C GLY A 26 2.05 7.71 -19.57
N CYS A 27 2.06 6.48 -19.08
CA CYS A 27 1.32 5.35 -19.66
C CYS A 27 0.03 5.00 -18.90
N GLY A 28 0.04 5.08 -17.57
CA GLY A 28 -1.12 4.73 -16.74
C GLY A 28 -2.24 5.76 -16.74
N ASN A 29 -3.44 5.41 -16.29
CA ASN A 29 -4.56 6.35 -16.13
C ASN A 29 -4.73 6.78 -14.67
N ARG A 30 -5.24 7.99 -14.44
CA ARG A 30 -5.61 8.40 -13.08
C ARG A 30 -6.76 7.53 -12.56
N ILE A 31 -6.69 7.10 -11.30
CA ILE A 31 -7.79 6.32 -10.70
C ILE A 31 -9.06 7.19 -10.72
N LYS A 32 -10.18 6.62 -11.19
CA LYS A 32 -11.45 7.36 -11.26
C LYS A 32 -11.87 7.79 -9.85
N LEU A 33 -12.20 9.07 -9.69
CA LEU A 33 -12.62 9.65 -8.41
C LEU A 33 -13.84 8.93 -7.82
N SER A 34 -14.73 8.40 -8.66
CA SER A 34 -15.87 7.60 -8.20
C SER A 34 -15.46 6.32 -7.49
N TYR A 35 -14.40 5.64 -7.93
CA TYR A 35 -13.87 4.46 -7.24
C TYR A 35 -13.21 4.84 -5.91
N MET A 36 -12.46 5.93 -5.89
CA MET A 36 -11.88 6.46 -4.66
C MET A 36 -12.94 6.75 -3.60
N ARG A 37 -14.03 7.41 -3.98
CA ARG A 37 -15.15 7.69 -3.06
C ARG A 37 -15.75 6.41 -2.50
N LYS A 38 -15.99 5.40 -3.34
CA LYS A 38 -16.48 4.09 -2.87
C LYS A 38 -15.54 3.38 -1.91
N ILE A 39 -14.22 3.49 -2.11
CA ILE A 39 -13.23 2.93 -1.16
C ILE A 39 -13.32 3.66 0.18
N ILE A 40 -13.40 4.98 0.18
CA ILE A 40 -13.55 5.77 1.41
C ILE A 40 -14.89 5.49 2.10
N ASP A 41 -15.98 5.36 1.34
CA ASP A 41 -17.30 5.00 1.87
C ASP A 41 -17.26 3.59 2.51
N ALA A 42 -16.55 2.65 1.91
CA ALA A 42 -16.36 1.30 2.44
C ALA A 42 -15.52 1.27 3.74
N ILE A 43 -14.52 2.15 3.85
CA ILE A 43 -13.76 2.37 5.09
C ILE A 43 -14.68 2.91 6.19
N HIS A 44 -15.44 3.97 5.90
CA HIS A 44 -16.31 4.61 6.89
C HIS A 44 -17.50 3.75 7.31
N SER A 45 -18.02 2.92 6.40
CA SER A 45 -19.13 2.00 6.72
C SER A 45 -18.70 0.82 7.59
N GLY A 46 -17.39 0.59 7.75
CA GLY A 46 -16.84 -0.58 8.43
C GLY A 46 -16.86 -1.85 7.59
N SER A 47 -17.39 -1.83 6.35
CA SER A 47 -17.49 -3.01 5.49
C SER A 47 -16.14 -3.69 5.19
N LEU A 48 -15.05 -2.92 5.23
CA LEU A 48 -13.71 -3.45 5.01
C LEU A 48 -13.13 -4.16 6.24
N LEU A 49 -13.71 -3.99 7.43
CA LEU A 49 -13.23 -4.69 8.64
C LEU A 49 -13.49 -6.21 8.56
N ASP A 50 -14.54 -6.62 7.84
CA ASP A 50 -14.92 -8.03 7.64
C ASP A 50 -14.54 -8.59 6.26
N ALA A 51 -13.78 -7.80 5.47
CA ALA A 51 -13.38 -8.20 4.13
C ALA A 51 -12.27 -9.26 4.15
N LYS A 52 -12.11 -9.97 3.03
CA LYS A 52 -10.96 -10.86 2.83
C LYS A 52 -9.82 -10.08 2.19
N TYR A 53 -8.61 -10.31 2.69
CA TYR A 53 -7.41 -9.60 2.24
C TYR A 53 -6.42 -10.53 1.58
N LYS A 54 -5.64 -9.97 0.65
CA LYS A 54 -4.47 -10.60 0.04
C LYS A 54 -3.25 -9.75 0.40
N LYS A 55 -2.21 -10.41 0.92
CA LYS A 55 -0.94 -9.76 1.24
C LYS A 55 -0.12 -9.55 -0.04
N THR A 56 0.42 -8.35 -0.23
CA THR A 56 1.33 -8.04 -1.34
C THR A 56 2.73 -8.57 -1.03
N GLU A 57 3.43 -9.11 -2.02
CA GLU A 57 4.72 -9.79 -1.81
C GLU A 57 5.84 -8.84 -1.37
N ILE A 58 5.98 -7.67 -2.04
CA ILE A 58 7.10 -6.74 -1.78
C ILE A 58 6.85 -5.84 -0.58
N PHE A 59 5.69 -5.16 -0.52
CA PHE A 59 5.40 -4.18 0.54
C PHE A 59 4.68 -4.78 1.76
N GLY A 60 4.32 -6.07 1.72
CA GLY A 60 3.61 -6.71 2.83
C GLY A 60 2.23 -6.14 3.18
N LEU A 61 1.67 -5.25 2.36
CA LEU A 61 0.38 -4.61 2.56
C LEU A 61 -0.77 -5.59 2.35
N GLU A 62 -1.84 -5.42 3.12
CA GLU A 62 -3.08 -6.17 2.95
C GLU A 62 -4.04 -5.39 2.05
N SER A 63 -4.28 -5.90 0.83
CA SER A 63 -5.25 -5.33 -0.10
C SER A 63 -6.58 -6.11 -0.03
N PRO A 64 -7.74 -5.43 0.08
CA PRO A 64 -9.03 -6.12 0.10
C PRO A 64 -9.29 -6.77 -1.26
N ASN A 65 -9.80 -7.99 -1.26
CA ASN A 65 -10.10 -8.72 -2.49
C ASN A 65 -11.29 -8.14 -3.28
N LYS A 66 -12.15 -7.38 -2.60
CA LYS A 66 -13.37 -6.80 -3.16
C LYS A 66 -13.77 -5.55 -2.40
N VAL A 67 -14.19 -4.55 -3.15
CA VAL A 67 -14.90 -3.37 -2.66
C VAL A 67 -16.13 -3.19 -3.54
N GLU A 68 -17.31 -3.02 -2.95
CA GLU A 68 -18.54 -2.95 -3.73
C GLU A 68 -18.51 -1.80 -4.73
N GLY A 69 -18.81 -2.11 -5.99
CA GLY A 69 -18.84 -1.12 -7.07
C GLY A 69 -17.47 -0.57 -7.49
N VAL A 70 -16.38 -1.19 -7.05
CA VAL A 70 -15.01 -0.96 -7.53
C VAL A 70 -14.54 -2.22 -8.26
N PRO A 71 -14.05 -2.13 -9.51
CA PRO A 71 -13.49 -3.28 -10.23
C PRO A 71 -12.29 -3.89 -9.48
N SER A 72 -12.22 -5.22 -9.42
CA SER A 72 -11.12 -5.94 -8.72
C SER A 72 -9.75 -5.66 -9.33
N GLU A 73 -9.68 -5.40 -10.64
CA GLU A 73 -8.46 -4.96 -11.33
C GLU A 73 -7.84 -3.71 -10.69
N ILE A 74 -8.63 -2.82 -10.09
CA ILE A 74 -8.12 -1.62 -9.41
C ILE A 74 -7.54 -1.95 -8.04
N LEU A 75 -8.00 -3.03 -7.40
CA LEU A 75 -7.57 -3.49 -6.08
C LEU A 75 -6.27 -4.32 -6.15
N GLU A 76 -5.97 -4.85 -7.33
CA GLU A 76 -4.73 -5.57 -7.64
C GLU A 76 -3.95 -4.80 -8.73
N PRO A 77 -3.06 -3.85 -8.36
CA PRO A 77 -2.43 -2.93 -9.30
C PRO A 77 -1.73 -3.62 -10.47
N GLU A 78 -1.12 -4.78 -10.25
CA GLU A 78 -0.51 -5.60 -11.31
C GLU A 78 -1.48 -5.85 -12.47
N ASN A 79 -2.76 -6.11 -12.20
CA ASN A 79 -3.76 -6.43 -13.21
C ASN A 79 -4.03 -5.26 -14.17
N THR A 80 -3.78 -4.03 -13.73
CA THR A 80 -3.95 -2.84 -14.58
C THR A 80 -2.83 -2.62 -15.59
N TRP A 81 -1.67 -3.26 -15.39
CA TRP A 81 -0.52 -3.12 -16.28
C TRP A 81 -0.59 -4.14 -17.41
N LEU A 82 -0.38 -3.68 -18.65
CA LEU A 82 -0.28 -4.57 -19.81
C LEU A 82 0.99 -5.43 -19.75
N ASP A 83 2.12 -4.80 -19.40
CA ASP A 83 3.40 -5.46 -19.19
C ASP A 83 3.61 -5.74 -17.70
N LYS A 84 3.50 -7.01 -17.31
CA LYS A 84 3.69 -7.47 -15.93
C LYS A 84 5.14 -7.38 -15.48
N GLN A 85 6.09 -7.53 -16.40
CA GLN A 85 7.50 -7.39 -16.07
C GLN A 85 7.82 -5.93 -15.78
N ALA A 86 7.33 -4.99 -16.60
CA ALA A 86 7.48 -3.56 -16.32
C ALA A 86 6.85 -3.13 -14.98
N TYR A 87 5.70 -3.73 -14.61
CA TYR A 87 5.12 -3.54 -13.28
C TYR A 87 6.07 -4.02 -12.18
N LYS A 88 6.58 -5.25 -12.30
CA LYS A 88 7.51 -5.84 -11.33
C LYS A 88 8.77 -5.00 -11.17
N ASP A 89 9.37 -4.57 -12.27
CA ASP A 89 10.58 -3.75 -12.27
C ASP A 89 10.33 -2.40 -11.56
N THR A 90 9.20 -1.75 -11.87
CA THR A 90 8.80 -0.49 -11.21
C THR A 90 8.51 -0.70 -9.71
N LEU A 91 7.91 -1.83 -9.34
CA LEU A 91 7.61 -2.18 -7.96
C LEU A 91 8.91 -2.37 -7.14
N LEU A 92 9.91 -3.03 -7.73
CA LEU A 92 11.23 -3.24 -7.13
C LEU A 92 12.02 -1.92 -7.03
N GLU A 93 11.96 -1.07 -8.06
CA GLU A 93 12.55 0.27 -8.01
C GLU A 93 11.95 1.10 -6.87
N LEU A 94 10.62 1.11 -6.75
CA LEU A 94 9.92 1.81 -5.67
C LEU A 94 10.33 1.27 -4.30
N ALA A 95 10.42 -0.05 -4.14
CA ALA A 95 10.90 -0.66 -2.91
C ALA A 95 12.33 -0.19 -2.56
N GLY A 96 13.22 -0.13 -3.56
CA GLY A 96 14.57 0.38 -3.39
C GLY A 96 14.61 1.84 -2.95
N LEU A 97 13.71 2.68 -3.46
CA LEU A 97 13.57 4.07 -3.02
C LEU A 97 13.12 4.17 -1.56
N PHE A 98 12.17 3.34 -1.14
CA PHE A 98 11.74 3.28 0.27
C PHE A 98 12.88 2.85 1.19
N ASN A 99 13.66 1.82 0.81
CA ASN A 99 14.80 1.36 1.60
C ASN A 99 15.87 2.45 1.77
N LYS A 100 16.18 3.20 0.71
CA LYS A 100 17.08 4.36 0.79
C LYS A 100 16.54 5.46 1.71
N ILE A 101 15.23 5.71 1.69
CA ILE A 101 14.61 6.67 2.61
C ILE A 101 14.74 6.16 4.05
N PHE A 102 14.56 4.86 4.28
CA PHE A 102 14.73 4.24 5.61
C PHE A 102 16.14 4.38 6.18
N GLU A 103 17.18 4.32 5.34
CA GLU A 103 18.57 4.60 5.77
C GLU A 103 18.76 6.01 6.36
N THR A 104 17.94 6.98 5.92
CA THR A 104 18.03 8.37 6.40
C THR A 104 17.29 8.62 7.71
N PHE A 105 16.47 7.67 8.19
CA PHE A 105 15.85 7.79 9.49
C PHE A 105 16.92 7.64 10.58
N THR A 106 17.45 8.78 11.04
CA THR A 106 18.43 8.82 12.11
C THR A 106 17.85 8.27 13.40
N ILE A 107 18.57 7.32 13.99
CA ILE A 107 18.21 6.60 15.20
C ILE A 107 18.09 7.59 16.37
N GLY A 108 16.86 7.89 16.78
CA GLY A 108 16.55 8.50 18.09
C GLY A 108 16.44 7.42 19.17
N GLU A 109 16.28 7.84 20.44
CA GLU A 109 16.48 7.09 21.70
C GLU A 109 15.74 5.75 21.90
N ASN A 110 15.06 5.17 20.90
CA ASN A 110 14.30 3.92 21.05
C ASN A 110 14.58 2.91 19.91
N ASN A 111 15.64 2.12 20.09
CA ASN A 111 16.12 1.15 19.09
C ASN A 111 15.06 0.12 18.66
N GLN A 112 14.23 -0.39 19.59
CA GLN A 112 13.26 -1.45 19.29
C GLN A 112 12.16 -1.00 18.31
N MET A 113 11.60 0.21 18.48
CA MET A 113 10.56 0.72 17.59
C MET A 113 11.09 0.95 16.17
N ILE A 114 12.36 1.34 16.05
CA ILE A 114 13.02 1.52 14.76
C ILE A 114 13.22 0.17 14.07
N GLU A 115 13.68 -0.84 14.80
CA GLU A 115 13.79 -2.21 14.28
C GLU A 115 12.45 -2.73 13.76
N GLU A 116 11.35 -2.50 14.49
CA GLU A 116 10.00 -2.87 14.05
C GLU A 116 9.56 -2.13 12.77
N ILE A 117 9.86 -0.82 12.66
CA ILE A 117 9.56 -0.02 11.46
C ILE A 117 10.37 -0.53 10.27
N LEU A 118 11.66 -0.79 10.45
CA LEU A 118 12.54 -1.29 9.40
C LEU A 118 12.12 -2.69 8.95
N ALA A 119 11.74 -3.58 9.89
CA ALA A 119 11.24 -4.91 9.59
C ALA A 119 9.90 -4.91 8.84
N ALA A 120 9.09 -3.84 8.99
CA ALA A 120 7.85 -3.64 8.26
C ALA A 120 8.05 -2.98 6.87
N GLY A 121 9.29 -2.62 6.52
CA GLY A 121 9.64 -2.07 5.21
C GLY A 121 9.50 -3.08 4.06
N PRO A 122 9.66 -2.64 2.80
CA PRO A 122 9.52 -3.52 1.65
C PRO A 122 10.68 -4.53 1.55
N ILE A 123 10.32 -5.78 1.26
CA ILE A 123 11.24 -6.90 1.10
C ILE A 123 11.63 -7.00 -0.37
N ILE A 124 12.87 -6.66 -0.67
CA ILE A 124 13.50 -6.96 -1.95
C ILE A 124 14.22 -8.29 -1.73
N GLY A 125 13.63 -9.40 -2.16
CA GLY A 125 14.36 -10.66 -2.17
C GLY A 125 15.58 -10.54 -3.09
N ASP A 126 16.67 -11.25 -2.78
CA ASP A 126 17.73 -11.48 -3.77
C ASP A 126 17.08 -12.21 -4.95
N ALA A 127 17.11 -11.57 -6.12
CA ALA A 127 16.53 -12.08 -7.35
C ALA A 127 17.13 -13.42 -7.78
#